data_AF-A0A196SKB9-F1
#
_entry.id   AF-A0A196SKB9-F1
#
_cell.length_a   1.000
_cell.length_b   1.000
_cell.length_c   1.000
_cell.angle_alpha   90.00
_cell.angle_beta   90.00
_cell.angle_gamma   90.00
#
_symmetry.space_group_name_H-M   'P 1'
#
loop_
_entity.id
_entity.type
_entity.pdbx_description
1 polymer ?
#
loop_
_entity_poly.entity_id
_entity_poly.type
_entity_poly.pdbx_seq_one_letter_code
_entity_poly.pdbx_strand_id
1 'polypeptide(L)'
;MEEGFVVVQGKKKRNQRFNVVPKWNNGTVQLSPRQLSTAVFCAEALLPEKQQEKRQSIVDAAVQDIDQFCREMEDCHFFQKIVESLKSRPKIHSIVCYGIGCVHESNVSQYQYACVLRLHSLLNIQKPIAVFDPAIDTTDAEILLHYNSKILCVNDLGKCHVDVHTLFYMPHCGFSLYNGVVWSNWGESLRKVTILGNRFSGYDELMITEEKRNLPHNSVLQVLPYWTEVLVLDPSVKLDTYTYRPIYDSFHSMAVQYISEENFLRAKTDALWDARPGEPIVSDDVSTETNPEVVAYVTRQCTEDDSLWDDLENASSADFFSLLPSHTPYPTFASKSPNPPFSIRVYQDEGASPESVKMILFTFSRCCDPSLYSITPISAAGIIDEDWEKNCVLIVFPGGAANPYHRKLSELCGNSGNARIKEFVRNGGNYLGFCAGAYYGCHSIEFDKARSLEVVCNYELGFFDGKGVGPAMEGFDYMSARGSYASRFEFAEGTERFEGVTFFKGGPYFIANEGSCYKTLASFLPQPGLACPAHSPCCVECAFGKGMVILSAIHVEYDPWELKLGGSIDGIVTALRETKGNHNRMRFVHLLLEHLRIRMPSREYLH
;
A
#
# COMPACT_ATOMS: atom_id res chain seq x y z
N MET A 1 -12.44 13.42 67.65
CA MET A 1 -13.30 14.11 66.66
C MET A 1 -12.46 14.39 65.43
N GLU A 2 -11.85 13.36 64.83
CA GLU A 2 -12.45 12.27 64.02
C GLU A 2 -12.59 12.74 62.56
N GLU A 3 -11.80 12.23 61.61
CA GLU A 3 -11.83 10.87 61.01
C GLU A 3 -12.95 10.68 59.97
N GLY A 4 -12.62 10.04 58.84
CA GLY A 4 -13.60 9.65 57.82
C GLY A 4 -13.11 9.79 56.37
N PHE A 5 -12.40 8.80 55.85
CA PHE A 5 -12.28 8.61 54.40
C PHE A 5 -13.50 7.83 53.87
N VAL A 6 -14.04 8.22 52.71
CA VAL A 6 -14.90 7.36 51.90
C VAL A 6 -14.51 7.49 50.42
N VAL A 7 -14.28 6.37 49.75
CA VAL A 7 -14.03 6.27 48.31
C VAL A 7 -15.18 5.50 47.67
N VAL A 8 -15.79 6.04 46.62
CA VAL A 8 -16.71 5.31 45.72
C VAL A 8 -16.42 5.72 44.28
N GLN A 9 -16.26 4.74 43.39
CA GLN A 9 -16.05 4.96 41.95
C GLN A 9 -17.38 5.22 41.23
N GLY A 10 -17.39 6.06 40.19
CA GLY A 10 -18.62 6.29 39.41
C GLY A 10 -18.48 7.16 38.14
N LYS A 11 -18.19 6.52 37.00
CA LYS A 11 -18.51 6.93 35.61
C LYS A 11 -18.41 8.45 35.29
N LYS A 12 -17.27 8.88 34.70
CA LYS A 12 -17.24 10.15 33.93
C LYS A 12 -18.26 10.09 32.78
N LYS A 13 -19.00 11.18 32.57
CA LYS A 13 -20.00 11.32 31.49
C LYS A 13 -19.35 11.56 30.13
N ARG A 14 -20.10 11.31 29.05
CA ARG A 14 -19.78 11.76 27.67
C ARG A 14 -19.50 13.26 27.65
N ASN A 15 -18.41 13.68 27.02
CA ASN A 15 -18.28 15.05 26.52
C ASN A 15 -19.10 15.17 25.23
N GLN A 16 -20.03 16.13 25.18
CA GLN A 16 -20.63 16.57 23.92
C GLN A 16 -19.63 17.50 23.22
N ARG A 17 -19.23 17.19 21.98
CA ARG A 17 -18.68 18.21 21.07
C ARG A 17 -19.85 18.98 20.45
N PHE A 18 -19.68 20.28 20.23
CA PHE A 18 -20.71 21.17 19.70
C PHE A 18 -20.34 21.58 18.27
N ASN A 19 -21.23 21.32 17.31
CA ASN A 19 -21.00 21.67 15.90
C ASN A 19 -21.11 23.20 15.71
N VAL A 20 -20.16 23.80 14.99
CA VAL A 20 -20.20 25.21 14.59
C VAL A 20 -19.76 25.30 13.12
N VAL A 21 -20.72 25.51 12.22
CA VAL A 21 -20.45 25.69 10.78
C VAL A 21 -20.18 27.18 10.52
N PRO A 22 -19.06 27.56 9.86
CA PRO A 22 -18.83 28.94 9.43
C PRO A 22 -19.88 29.40 8.41
N LYS A 23 -20.34 30.65 8.49
CA LYS A 23 -21.16 31.24 7.42
C LYS A 23 -20.27 31.87 6.35
N TRP A 24 -20.46 31.45 5.12
CA TRP A 24 -19.77 31.98 3.95
C TRP A 24 -20.41 33.31 3.51
N ASN A 25 -19.60 34.36 3.31
CA ASN A 25 -20.03 35.65 2.79
C ASN A 25 -18.90 36.24 1.93
N ASN A 26 -19.19 36.59 0.68
CA ASN A 26 -18.35 37.40 -0.22
C ASN A 26 -16.82 37.13 -0.14
N GLY A 27 -16.41 35.87 -0.29
CA GLY A 27 -15.02 35.49 -0.53
C GLY A 27 -14.06 35.57 0.67
N THR A 28 -14.52 35.89 1.89
CA THR A 28 -13.67 35.89 3.09
C THR A 28 -14.28 35.08 4.24
N VAL A 29 -13.46 34.25 4.89
CA VAL A 29 -13.89 33.43 6.04
C VAL A 29 -13.59 34.17 7.33
N GLN A 30 -14.60 34.80 7.92
CA GLN A 30 -14.47 35.38 9.26
C GLN A 30 -14.59 34.28 10.33
N LEU A 31 -13.45 33.88 10.91
CA LEU A 31 -13.41 33.04 12.09
C LEU A 31 -13.92 33.83 13.31
N SER A 32 -14.79 33.20 14.11
CA SER A 32 -15.25 33.80 15.36
C SER A 32 -14.12 33.87 16.41
N PRO A 33 -14.17 34.81 17.38
CA PRO A 33 -13.20 34.87 18.48
C PRO A 33 -13.06 33.55 19.26
N ARG A 34 -14.11 32.72 19.26
CA ARG A 34 -14.09 31.40 19.89
C ARG A 34 -13.26 30.39 19.10
N GLN A 35 -13.37 30.37 17.77
CA GLN A 35 -12.53 29.53 16.91
C GLN A 35 -11.06 29.95 17.01
N LEU A 36 -10.78 31.26 17.00
CA LEU A 36 -9.44 31.79 17.25
C LEU A 36 -8.89 31.33 18.61
N SER A 37 -9.67 31.41 19.69
CA SER A 37 -9.24 30.93 21.01
C SER A 37 -8.96 29.41 21.06
N THR A 38 -9.64 28.61 20.24
CA THR A 38 -9.39 27.16 20.16
C THR A 38 -8.13 26.86 19.34
N ALA A 39 -7.88 27.59 18.25
CA ALA A 39 -6.65 27.49 17.49
C ALA A 39 -5.42 27.88 18.33
N VAL A 40 -5.51 28.97 19.11
CA VAL A 40 -4.45 29.39 20.04
C VAL A 40 -4.19 28.34 21.13
N PHE A 41 -5.23 27.73 21.72
CA PHE A 41 -5.05 26.68 22.73
C PHE A 41 -4.42 25.39 22.17
N CYS A 42 -4.50 25.17 20.84
CA CYS A 42 -3.76 24.11 20.16
C CYS A 42 -2.35 24.53 19.72
N ALA A 43 -2.03 25.83 19.70
CA ALA A 43 -0.73 26.36 19.29
C ALA A 43 0.32 26.34 20.43
N GLU A 44 -0.10 26.52 21.69
CA GLU A 44 0.81 26.47 22.85
C GLU A 44 1.34 25.06 23.18
N ALA A 45 0.76 24.02 22.57
CA ALA A 45 1.20 22.63 22.70
C ALA A 45 2.35 22.30 21.74
N LEU A 46 3.54 22.88 21.99
CA LEU A 46 4.78 22.44 21.35
C LEU A 46 4.99 20.94 21.55
N LEU A 47 5.10 20.19 20.45
CA LEU A 47 5.46 18.78 20.49
C LEU A 47 6.90 18.66 21.05
N PRO A 48 7.19 17.72 21.96
CA PRO A 48 8.57 17.49 22.42
C PRO A 48 9.50 17.19 21.23
N GLU A 49 10.71 17.73 21.24
CA GLU A 49 11.67 17.72 20.11
C GLU A 49 11.72 16.36 19.35
N LYS A 50 11.79 15.24 20.08
CA LYS A 50 11.80 13.88 19.52
C LYS A 50 10.59 13.47 18.69
N GLN A 51 9.44 14.12 18.88
CA GLN A 51 8.24 13.93 18.06
C GLN A 51 8.30 14.79 16.79
N GLN A 52 8.98 15.93 16.83
CA GLN A 52 9.23 16.78 15.66
C GLN A 52 10.29 16.14 14.74
N GLU A 53 11.41 15.64 15.29
CA GLU A 53 12.40 14.82 14.56
C GLU A 53 11.74 13.62 13.87
N LYS A 54 10.89 12.88 14.61
CA LYS A 54 10.10 11.75 14.10
C LYS A 54 9.17 12.15 12.94
N ARG A 55 8.55 13.33 12.99
CA ARG A 55 7.61 13.80 11.97
C ARG A 55 8.35 14.27 10.72
N GLN A 56 9.45 15.01 10.87
CA GLN A 56 10.31 15.42 9.76
C GLN A 56 10.74 14.20 8.93
N SER A 57 11.20 13.12 9.58
CA SER A 57 11.53 11.84 8.92
C SER A 57 10.48 11.29 7.95
N ILE A 58 9.21 11.56 8.22
CA ILE A 58 8.07 10.95 7.55
C ILE A 58 7.71 11.80 6.33
N VAL A 59 7.79 13.12 6.47
CA VAL A 59 7.82 14.09 5.36
C VAL A 59 8.98 13.78 4.43
N ASP A 60 10.20 13.70 4.97
CA ASP A 60 11.45 13.43 4.25
C ASP A 60 11.38 12.16 3.38
N ALA A 61 10.88 11.06 3.95
CA ALA A 61 10.76 9.79 3.25
C ALA A 61 9.66 9.84 2.16
N ALA A 62 8.49 10.39 2.47
CA ALA A 62 7.41 10.53 1.50
C ALA A 62 7.81 11.43 0.33
N VAL A 63 8.50 12.55 0.60
CA VAL A 63 9.12 13.41 -0.43
C VAL A 63 10.09 12.62 -1.30
N GLN A 64 11.01 11.83 -0.70
CA GLN A 64 11.96 11.01 -1.47
C GLN A 64 11.26 10.00 -2.40
N ASP A 65 10.19 9.35 -1.93
CA ASP A 65 9.43 8.38 -2.72
C ASP A 65 8.56 9.07 -3.80
N ILE A 66 7.89 10.19 -3.49
CA ILE A 66 7.16 11.03 -4.47
C ILE A 66 8.11 11.49 -5.59
N ASP A 67 9.31 11.96 -5.24
CA ASP A 67 10.36 12.36 -6.17
C ASP A 67 10.82 11.20 -7.07
N GLN A 68 10.88 9.98 -6.52
CA GLN A 68 11.26 8.80 -7.26
C GLN A 68 10.15 8.37 -8.23
N PHE A 69 8.90 8.34 -7.78
CA PHE A 69 7.74 8.07 -8.64
C PHE A 69 7.58 9.14 -9.73
N CYS A 70 7.89 10.40 -9.42
CA CYS A 70 7.95 11.50 -10.38
C CYS A 70 8.91 11.19 -11.53
N ARG A 71 10.09 10.65 -11.26
CA ARG A 71 11.08 10.26 -12.28
C ARG A 71 10.66 9.00 -13.05
N GLU A 72 10.19 7.97 -12.35
CA GLU A 72 9.81 6.68 -12.95
C GLU A 72 8.57 6.78 -13.87
N MET A 73 7.70 7.76 -13.65
CA MET A 73 6.43 7.87 -14.38
C MET A 73 6.56 8.52 -15.77
N GLU A 74 7.58 9.33 -16.04
CA GLU A 74 7.70 10.07 -17.31
C GLU A 74 7.93 9.17 -18.53
N ASP A 75 8.74 8.12 -18.38
CA ASP A 75 8.97 7.11 -19.40
C ASP A 75 7.79 6.12 -19.54
N CYS A 76 6.78 6.20 -18.67
CA CYS A 76 5.66 5.27 -18.66
C CYS A 76 4.61 5.60 -19.72
N HIS A 77 4.37 4.67 -20.65
CA HIS A 77 3.40 4.83 -21.74
C HIS A 77 1.97 5.17 -21.25
N PHE A 78 1.56 4.63 -20.10
CA PHE A 78 0.30 4.97 -19.43
C PHE A 78 0.20 6.48 -19.14
N PHE A 79 1.26 7.07 -18.60
CA PHE A 79 1.31 8.47 -18.21
C PHE A 79 1.43 9.39 -19.43
N GLN A 80 2.22 8.99 -20.43
CA GLN A 80 2.32 9.67 -21.72
C GLN A 80 0.93 9.79 -22.39
N LYS A 81 0.10 8.74 -22.32
CA LYS A 81 -1.30 8.76 -22.78
C LYS A 81 -2.18 9.76 -22.01
N ILE A 82 -1.97 9.97 -20.70
CA ILE A 82 -2.62 11.08 -19.96
C ILE A 82 -2.17 12.42 -20.54
N VAL A 83 -0.86 12.62 -20.67
CA VAL A 83 -0.26 13.88 -21.12
C VAL A 83 -0.72 14.25 -22.53
N GLU A 84 -0.79 13.29 -23.45
CA GLU A 84 -1.37 13.47 -24.80
C GLU A 84 -2.87 13.79 -24.75
N SER A 85 -3.64 13.03 -23.96
CA SER A 85 -5.08 13.25 -23.79
C SER A 85 -5.40 14.62 -23.18
N LEU A 86 -4.54 15.17 -22.32
CA LEU A 86 -4.70 16.51 -21.74
C LEU A 86 -4.16 17.61 -22.67
N LYS A 87 -3.05 17.39 -23.39
CA LYS A 87 -2.47 18.36 -24.34
C LYS A 87 -3.29 18.53 -25.63
N SER A 88 -4.16 17.59 -25.96
CA SER A 88 -5.12 17.72 -27.08
C SER A 88 -6.34 18.62 -26.77
N ARG A 89 -6.43 19.16 -25.54
CA ARG A 89 -7.57 19.95 -25.03
C ARG A 89 -7.19 21.44 -24.89
N PRO A 90 -8.17 22.35 -24.67
CA PRO A 90 -7.87 23.74 -24.32
C PRO A 90 -6.91 23.84 -23.12
N LYS A 91 -6.03 24.85 -23.11
CA LYS A 91 -4.99 24.99 -22.07
C LYS A 91 -5.62 24.97 -20.68
N ILE A 92 -5.10 24.11 -19.81
CA ILE A 92 -5.46 24.02 -18.41
C ILE A 92 -4.73 25.13 -17.63
N HIS A 93 -5.43 25.80 -16.73
CA HIS A 93 -4.95 26.98 -15.99
C HIS A 93 -4.93 26.80 -14.46
N SER A 94 -5.51 25.71 -13.95
CA SER A 94 -5.58 25.38 -12.52
C SER A 94 -5.73 23.87 -12.35
N ILE A 95 -5.26 23.34 -11.21
CA ILE A 95 -5.57 21.97 -10.76
C ILE A 95 -6.28 22.06 -9.40
N VAL A 96 -7.30 21.22 -9.19
CA VAL A 96 -7.93 20.95 -7.90
C VAL A 96 -7.92 19.44 -7.66
N CYS A 97 -7.26 18.99 -6.60
CA CYS A 97 -7.16 17.59 -6.20
C CYS A 97 -8.15 17.28 -5.08
N TYR A 98 -8.92 16.22 -5.24
CA TYR A 98 -9.72 15.57 -4.20
C TYR A 98 -9.35 14.09 -4.08
N GLY A 99 -9.48 13.49 -2.90
CA GLY A 99 -9.35 12.04 -2.74
C GLY A 99 -7.93 11.50 -2.86
N ILE A 100 -6.91 12.35 -2.62
CA ILE A 100 -5.50 11.93 -2.69
C ILE A 100 -5.11 10.99 -1.54
N GLY A 101 -5.87 10.97 -0.43
CA GLY A 101 -5.60 10.20 0.76
C GLY A 101 -4.44 10.73 1.63
N CYS A 102 -3.99 9.90 2.57
CA CYS A 102 -2.87 10.16 3.48
C CYS A 102 -1.54 9.95 2.74
N VAL A 103 -0.96 11.03 2.21
CA VAL A 103 0.25 11.02 1.37
C VAL A 103 1.47 10.47 2.14
N HIS A 104 1.54 10.66 3.44
CA HIS A 104 2.67 10.20 4.25
C HIS A 104 2.60 8.72 4.69
N GLU A 105 1.44 8.07 4.61
CA GLU A 105 1.25 6.65 4.98
C GLU A 105 0.95 5.71 3.80
N SER A 106 0.60 6.24 2.63
CA SER A 106 0.11 5.47 1.49
C SER A 106 0.96 5.67 0.24
N ASN A 107 1.70 4.64 -0.16
CA ASN A 107 2.49 4.65 -1.40
C ASN A 107 1.60 4.87 -2.64
N VAL A 108 0.32 4.46 -2.59
CA VAL A 108 -0.68 4.78 -3.63
C VAL A 108 -0.95 6.29 -3.69
N SER A 109 -1.13 6.93 -2.53
CA SER A 109 -1.34 8.38 -2.42
C SER A 109 -0.10 9.15 -2.89
N GLN A 110 1.10 8.67 -2.58
CA GLN A 110 2.37 9.21 -3.10
C GLN A 110 2.46 9.08 -4.62
N TYR A 111 2.15 7.90 -5.18
CA TYR A 111 2.20 7.65 -6.62
C TYR A 111 1.16 8.49 -7.38
N GLN A 112 -0.05 8.63 -6.82
CA GLN A 112 -1.08 9.54 -7.32
C GLN A 112 -0.65 11.01 -7.22
N TYR A 113 0.02 11.42 -6.14
CA TYR A 113 0.46 12.80 -5.98
C TYR A 113 1.65 13.16 -6.89
N ALA A 114 2.60 12.24 -7.04
CA ALA A 114 3.68 12.33 -8.04
C ALA A 114 3.15 12.49 -9.46
N CYS A 115 2.10 11.75 -9.83
CA CYS A 115 1.44 11.90 -11.12
C CYS A 115 0.94 13.34 -11.34
N VAL A 116 0.20 13.92 -10.39
CA VAL A 116 -0.35 15.28 -10.58
C VAL A 116 0.72 16.37 -10.52
N LEU A 117 1.81 16.17 -9.78
CA LEU A 117 3.01 17.03 -9.82
C LEU A 117 3.67 17.01 -11.22
N ARG A 118 3.87 15.83 -11.82
CA ARG A 118 4.40 15.76 -13.20
C ARG A 118 3.43 16.31 -14.23
N LEU A 119 2.11 16.13 -14.07
CA LEU A 119 1.11 16.75 -14.95
C LEU A 119 1.13 18.28 -14.85
N HIS A 120 1.20 18.84 -13.65
CA HIS A 120 1.30 20.29 -13.41
C HIS A 120 2.48 20.91 -14.15
N SER A 121 3.66 20.31 -13.97
CA SER A 121 4.92 20.68 -14.63
C SER A 121 4.83 20.56 -16.16
N LEU A 122 4.42 19.39 -16.68
CA LEU A 122 4.40 19.09 -18.12
C LEU A 122 3.29 19.82 -18.90
N LEU A 123 2.29 20.38 -18.21
CA LEU A 123 1.25 21.24 -18.78
C LEU A 123 1.55 22.75 -18.60
N ASN A 124 2.63 23.10 -17.90
CA ASN A 124 3.05 24.47 -17.61
C ASN A 124 1.92 25.32 -16.98
N ILE A 125 1.38 24.78 -15.87
CA ILE A 125 0.33 25.40 -15.07
C ILE A 125 0.98 26.32 -14.03
N GLN A 126 0.58 27.58 -14.01
CA GLN A 126 1.23 28.64 -13.20
C GLN A 126 0.70 28.72 -11.77
N LYS A 127 -0.52 28.24 -11.51
CA LYS A 127 -1.13 28.26 -10.17
C LYS A 127 -0.65 27.04 -9.35
N PRO A 128 -0.42 27.19 -8.04
CA PRO A 128 -0.31 26.06 -7.10
C PRO A 128 -1.42 25.03 -7.30
N ILE A 129 -1.09 23.74 -7.10
CA ILE A 129 -2.09 22.68 -7.07
C ILE A 129 -2.94 22.88 -5.81
N ALA A 130 -4.26 23.07 -5.96
CA ALA A 130 -5.15 23.10 -4.81
C ALA A 130 -5.47 21.67 -4.36
N VAL A 131 -5.40 21.35 -3.07
CA VAL A 131 -5.59 19.96 -2.56
C VAL A 131 -6.55 19.93 -1.39
N PHE A 132 -7.54 19.03 -1.43
CA PHE A 132 -8.38 18.67 -0.29
C PHE A 132 -8.52 17.15 -0.13
N ASP A 133 -8.36 16.67 1.10
CA ASP A 133 -8.76 15.33 1.51
C ASP A 133 -9.07 15.34 3.02
N PRO A 134 -10.14 14.69 3.50
CA PRO A 134 -10.39 14.57 4.94
C PRO A 134 -9.37 13.70 5.69
N ALA A 135 -8.55 12.90 4.99
CA ALA A 135 -7.47 12.11 5.58
C ALA A 135 -6.17 12.92 5.82
N ILE A 136 -6.02 14.10 5.22
CA ILE A 136 -4.83 14.95 5.39
C ILE A 136 -4.64 15.33 6.85
N ASP A 137 -3.48 14.98 7.40
CA ASP A 137 -3.00 15.43 8.71
C ASP A 137 -1.99 16.59 8.58
N THR A 138 -1.39 17.00 9.71
CA THR A 138 -0.34 18.04 9.70
C THR A 138 0.96 17.59 9.02
N THR A 139 1.24 16.29 8.93
CA THR A 139 2.40 15.71 8.26
C THR A 139 2.21 15.74 6.74
N ASP A 140 1.02 15.35 6.26
CA ASP A 140 0.61 15.56 4.87
C ASP A 140 0.64 17.04 4.49
N ALA A 141 0.18 17.92 5.38
CA ALA A 141 0.21 19.36 5.15
C ALA A 141 1.65 19.89 4.92
N GLU A 142 2.66 19.32 5.59
CA GLU A 142 4.06 19.70 5.42
C GLU A 142 4.63 19.19 4.08
N ILE A 143 4.27 17.98 3.65
CA ILE A 143 4.62 17.45 2.31
C ILE A 143 3.96 18.27 1.21
N LEU A 144 2.68 18.62 1.36
CA LEU A 144 1.95 19.40 0.37
C LEU A 144 2.55 20.81 0.23
N LEU A 145 2.91 21.47 1.34
CA LEU A 145 3.59 22.77 1.32
C LEU A 145 5.02 22.68 0.76
N HIS A 146 5.76 21.60 1.02
CA HIS A 146 7.10 21.38 0.44
C HIS A 146 7.08 21.43 -1.10
N TYR A 147 6.04 20.87 -1.72
CA TYR A 147 5.82 20.92 -3.17
C TYR A 147 5.03 22.16 -3.65
N ASN A 148 4.90 23.20 -2.82
CA ASN A 148 4.12 24.42 -3.10
C ASN A 148 2.67 24.15 -3.53
N SER A 149 2.02 23.15 -2.91
CA SER A 149 0.58 22.90 -3.08
C SER A 149 -0.25 23.67 -2.05
N LYS A 150 -1.37 24.23 -2.52
CA LYS A 150 -2.30 25.00 -1.70
C LYS A 150 -3.32 24.07 -1.02
N ILE A 151 -3.19 23.88 0.28
CA ILE A 151 -4.13 23.09 1.07
C ILE A 151 -5.45 23.85 1.24
N LEU A 152 -6.55 23.22 0.86
CA LEU A 152 -7.89 23.75 1.02
C LEU A 152 -8.41 23.49 2.44
N CYS A 153 -8.30 24.48 3.31
CA CYS A 153 -8.75 24.41 4.71
C CYS A 153 -10.29 24.40 4.90
N VAL A 154 -11.06 24.17 3.83
CA VAL A 154 -12.54 24.13 3.83
C VAL A 154 -13.00 22.94 2.98
N ASN A 155 -13.79 22.06 3.58
CA ASN A 155 -14.45 20.96 2.90
C ASN A 155 -15.66 21.50 2.11
N ASP A 156 -15.48 21.72 0.81
CA ASP A 156 -16.55 22.16 -0.10
C ASP A 156 -17.40 21.00 -0.65
N LEU A 157 -17.11 19.76 -0.23
CA LEU A 157 -17.79 18.54 -0.67
C LEU A 157 -17.77 18.35 -2.21
N GLY A 158 -16.72 18.85 -2.87
CA GLY A 158 -16.57 18.86 -4.32
C GLY A 158 -17.37 19.96 -5.03
N LYS A 159 -18.08 20.84 -4.32
CA LYS A 159 -18.96 21.87 -4.91
C LYS A 159 -18.21 23.09 -5.48
N CYS A 160 -16.97 22.90 -5.95
CA CYS A 160 -16.12 23.93 -6.53
C CYS A 160 -16.64 24.41 -7.91
N HIS A 161 -16.88 25.72 -8.06
CA HIS A 161 -17.17 26.35 -9.36
C HIS A 161 -15.87 26.84 -10.03
N VAL A 162 -15.78 26.76 -11.37
CA VAL A 162 -14.56 27.17 -12.10
C VAL A 162 -14.78 28.28 -13.13
N ASP A 163 -14.02 29.37 -12.97
CA ASP A 163 -13.98 30.49 -13.91
C ASP A 163 -13.05 30.23 -15.11
N VAL A 164 -12.00 29.43 -14.92
CA VAL A 164 -10.97 29.07 -15.91
C VAL A 164 -10.94 27.57 -16.18
N HIS A 165 -10.33 27.14 -17.28
CA HIS A 165 -10.20 25.72 -17.59
C HIS A 165 -9.37 25.01 -16.52
N THR A 166 -9.96 24.04 -15.83
CA THR A 166 -9.45 23.46 -14.59
C THR A 166 -9.46 21.93 -14.67
N LEU A 167 -8.35 21.34 -14.25
CA LEU A 167 -8.24 19.89 -14.04
C LEU A 167 -8.67 19.55 -12.62
N PHE A 168 -9.79 18.84 -12.49
CA PHE A 168 -10.13 18.14 -11.27
C PHE A 168 -9.43 16.79 -11.26
N TYR A 169 -8.46 16.62 -10.38
CA TYR A 169 -7.77 15.37 -10.15
C TYR A 169 -8.43 14.62 -8.99
N MET A 170 -9.02 13.48 -9.29
CA MET A 170 -9.96 12.80 -8.40
C MET A 170 -9.76 11.28 -8.46
N PRO A 171 -8.58 10.74 -8.12
CA PRO A 171 -8.42 9.30 -7.97
C PRO A 171 -9.36 8.78 -6.88
N HIS A 172 -9.93 7.59 -7.08
CA HIS A 172 -10.68 6.79 -6.10
C HIS A 172 -11.84 7.49 -5.33
N CYS A 173 -12.21 8.71 -5.71
CA CYS A 173 -13.20 9.54 -5.04
C CYS A 173 -14.60 8.91 -4.99
N GLY A 174 -15.31 9.06 -3.88
CA GLY A 174 -16.71 8.65 -3.76
C GLY A 174 -17.63 9.38 -4.75
N PHE A 175 -18.64 8.67 -5.27
CA PHE A 175 -19.58 9.15 -6.31
C PHE A 175 -20.20 10.53 -6.00
N SER A 176 -20.45 10.82 -4.73
CA SER A 176 -21.02 12.08 -4.23
C SER A 176 -20.15 13.32 -4.56
N LEU A 177 -18.81 13.21 -4.60
CA LEU A 177 -17.94 14.34 -4.91
C LEU A 177 -18.04 14.75 -6.40
N TYR A 178 -18.08 13.78 -7.32
CA TYR A 178 -18.27 14.07 -8.75
C TYR A 178 -19.61 14.76 -9.01
N ASN A 179 -20.65 14.37 -8.26
CA ASN A 179 -21.94 15.07 -8.32
C ASN A 179 -21.81 16.52 -7.86
N GLY A 180 -21.02 16.81 -6.82
CA GLY A 180 -20.66 18.17 -6.43
C GLY A 180 -20.01 18.98 -7.57
N VAL A 181 -18.97 18.41 -8.19
CA VAL A 181 -18.21 19.08 -9.27
C VAL A 181 -19.06 19.35 -10.50
N VAL A 182 -19.84 18.35 -10.95
CA VAL A 182 -20.73 18.49 -12.13
C VAL A 182 -21.87 19.47 -11.83
N TRP A 183 -22.46 19.42 -10.63
CA TRP A 183 -23.56 20.31 -10.25
C TRP A 183 -23.15 21.77 -10.15
N SER A 184 -22.04 22.06 -9.47
CA SER A 184 -21.56 23.45 -9.30
C SER A 184 -21.21 24.10 -10.64
N ASN A 185 -20.82 23.31 -11.64
CA ASN A 185 -20.43 23.78 -12.98
C ASN A 185 -21.52 23.60 -14.05
N TRP A 186 -22.74 23.19 -13.68
CA TRP A 186 -23.82 22.85 -14.61
C TRP A 186 -24.10 23.94 -15.66
N GLY A 187 -24.19 23.52 -16.92
CA GLY A 187 -24.29 24.41 -18.08
C GLY A 187 -22.93 24.91 -18.54
N GLU A 188 -22.84 26.20 -18.86
CA GLU A 188 -21.73 26.83 -19.60
C GLU A 188 -20.33 26.57 -19.00
N SER A 189 -20.20 26.58 -17.66
CA SER A 189 -18.91 26.33 -16.98
C SER A 189 -18.43 24.88 -17.12
N LEU A 190 -19.29 23.91 -17.43
CA LEU A 190 -18.91 22.50 -17.55
C LEU A 190 -17.93 22.26 -18.71
N ARG A 191 -17.92 23.11 -19.76
CA ARG A 191 -16.90 23.07 -20.82
C ARG A 191 -15.48 23.42 -20.34
N LYS A 192 -15.36 24.08 -19.19
CA LYS A 192 -14.08 24.41 -18.53
C LYS A 192 -13.60 23.30 -17.58
N VAL A 193 -14.41 22.26 -17.39
CA VAL A 193 -14.12 21.14 -16.48
C VAL A 193 -13.44 20.03 -17.26
N THR A 194 -12.30 19.57 -16.76
CA THR A 194 -11.72 18.29 -17.14
C THR A 194 -11.48 17.50 -15.86
N ILE A 195 -11.87 16.23 -15.85
CA ILE A 195 -11.70 15.34 -14.68
C ILE A 195 -10.68 14.27 -15.06
N LEU A 196 -9.70 14.01 -14.20
CA LEU A 196 -8.88 12.80 -14.22
C LEU A 196 -9.21 12.02 -12.96
N GLY A 197 -10.05 10.99 -13.11
CA GLY A 197 -10.71 10.31 -12.00
C GLY A 197 -11.53 9.11 -12.47
N ASN A 198 -12.20 8.44 -11.53
CA ASN A 198 -12.96 7.22 -11.77
C ASN A 198 -14.05 7.41 -12.83
N ARG A 199 -14.12 6.50 -13.81
CA ARG A 199 -15.08 6.58 -14.91
C ARG A 199 -16.54 6.62 -14.40
N PHE A 200 -17.32 7.58 -14.87
CA PHE A 200 -18.74 7.74 -14.55
C PHE A 200 -19.54 6.52 -15.02
N SER A 201 -19.19 5.94 -16.17
CA SER A 201 -19.74 4.68 -16.66
C SER A 201 -19.57 3.50 -15.69
N GLY A 202 -18.47 3.47 -14.92
CA GLY A 202 -18.20 2.41 -13.95
C GLY A 202 -19.12 2.46 -12.73
N TYR A 203 -19.50 3.66 -12.28
CA TYR A 203 -20.55 3.79 -11.25
C TYR A 203 -21.92 3.36 -11.76
N ASP A 204 -22.22 3.69 -13.02
CA ASP A 204 -23.48 3.33 -13.69
C ASP A 204 -23.64 1.81 -13.87
N GLU A 205 -22.53 1.11 -14.19
CA GLU A 205 -22.48 -0.33 -14.38
C GLU A 205 -22.47 -1.14 -13.07
N LEU A 206 -21.80 -0.64 -12.02
CA LEU A 206 -21.44 -1.47 -10.85
C LEU A 206 -22.11 -1.06 -9.52
N MET A 207 -22.58 0.18 -9.37
CA MET A 207 -22.90 0.76 -8.05
C MET A 207 -24.32 1.34 -7.91
N ILE A 208 -25.05 1.56 -9.00
CA ILE A 208 -26.29 2.35 -9.00
C ILE A 208 -27.50 1.50 -9.42
N THR A 209 -28.53 1.46 -8.56
CA THR A 209 -29.84 0.90 -8.91
C THR A 209 -30.63 1.86 -9.79
N GLU A 210 -31.58 1.37 -10.59
CA GLU A 210 -32.41 2.19 -11.48
C GLU A 210 -33.18 3.29 -10.72
N GLU A 211 -33.58 3.04 -9.47
CA GLU A 211 -34.16 4.06 -8.58
C GLU A 211 -33.14 5.15 -8.21
N LYS A 212 -31.89 4.77 -7.84
CA LYS A 212 -30.79 5.71 -7.54
C LYS A 212 -30.32 6.48 -8.78
N ARG A 213 -30.43 5.89 -9.98
CA ARG A 213 -30.10 6.51 -11.26
C ARG A 213 -30.98 7.74 -11.52
N ASN A 214 -32.27 7.60 -11.26
CA ASN A 214 -33.29 8.61 -11.54
C ASN A 214 -33.51 9.62 -10.39
N LEU A 215 -32.64 9.66 -9.38
CA LEU A 215 -32.71 10.65 -8.31
C LEU A 215 -32.42 12.07 -8.84
N PRO A 216 -33.22 13.10 -8.48
CA PRO A 216 -33.07 14.44 -9.03
C PRO A 216 -31.74 15.13 -8.66
N HIS A 217 -31.01 14.60 -7.69
CA HIS A 217 -29.70 15.09 -7.24
C HIS A 217 -28.51 14.47 -8.00
N ASN A 218 -28.76 13.45 -8.83
CA ASN A 218 -27.73 12.69 -9.56
C ASN A 218 -27.32 13.44 -10.84
N SER A 219 -26.46 14.44 -10.69
CA SER A 219 -25.96 15.27 -11.78
C SER A 219 -25.06 14.50 -12.74
N VAL A 220 -24.30 13.51 -12.23
CA VAL A 220 -23.35 12.72 -13.02
C VAL A 220 -24.04 11.87 -14.08
N LEU A 221 -25.09 11.11 -13.72
CA LEU A 221 -25.76 10.22 -14.69
C LEU A 221 -26.67 10.99 -15.67
N GLN A 222 -27.01 12.24 -15.37
CA GLN A 222 -27.69 13.14 -16.31
C GLN A 222 -26.75 13.69 -17.40
N VAL A 223 -25.46 13.93 -17.10
CA VAL A 223 -24.46 14.31 -18.12
C VAL A 223 -23.82 13.12 -18.83
N LEU A 224 -23.84 11.92 -18.25
CA LEU A 224 -23.19 10.71 -18.79
C LEU A 224 -23.48 10.44 -20.29
N PRO A 225 -24.72 10.59 -20.84
CA PRO A 225 -24.98 10.40 -22.28
C PRO A 225 -24.28 11.40 -23.22
N TYR A 226 -23.69 12.46 -22.66
CA TYR A 226 -22.96 13.54 -23.31
C TYR A 226 -21.51 13.64 -22.82
N TRP A 227 -21.07 12.74 -21.95
CA TRP A 227 -19.76 12.75 -21.34
C TRP A 227 -18.77 11.97 -22.20
N THR A 228 -17.58 12.50 -22.39
CA THR A 228 -16.49 11.86 -23.15
C THR A 228 -15.46 11.31 -22.18
N GLU A 229 -15.30 9.99 -22.13
CA GLU A 229 -14.34 9.30 -21.27
C GLU A 229 -13.19 8.74 -22.11
N VAL A 230 -11.96 9.21 -21.86
CA VAL A 230 -10.75 8.61 -22.45
C VAL A 230 -10.10 7.70 -21.41
N LEU A 231 -10.28 6.38 -21.53
CA LEU A 231 -9.71 5.39 -20.61
C LEU A 231 -8.18 5.51 -20.55
N VAL A 232 -7.62 5.66 -19.35
CA VAL A 232 -6.17 5.82 -19.20
C VAL A 232 -5.45 4.48 -19.35
N LEU A 233 -5.75 3.53 -18.47
CA LEU A 233 -5.41 2.13 -18.66
C LEU A 233 -6.35 1.51 -19.71
N ASP A 234 -5.80 0.73 -20.63
CA ASP A 234 -6.57 -0.01 -21.62
C ASP A 234 -6.87 -1.43 -21.08
N PRO A 235 -8.15 -1.82 -20.87
CA PRO A 235 -8.50 -3.13 -20.33
C PRO A 235 -8.10 -4.32 -21.22
N SER A 236 -7.88 -4.09 -22.52
CA SER A 236 -7.54 -5.13 -23.49
C SER A 236 -6.03 -5.46 -23.52
N VAL A 237 -5.18 -4.49 -23.15
CA VAL A 237 -3.73 -4.69 -23.15
C VAL A 237 -3.34 -5.69 -22.07
N LYS A 238 -2.59 -6.73 -22.47
CA LYS A 238 -1.93 -7.65 -21.52
C LYS A 238 -0.73 -6.96 -20.86
N LEU A 239 -1.01 -5.99 -20.00
CA LEU A 239 -0.02 -5.36 -19.12
C LEU A 239 0.67 -6.45 -18.28
N ASP A 240 1.99 -6.38 -18.22
CA ASP A 240 2.79 -7.25 -17.36
C ASP A 240 2.49 -6.93 -15.89
N THR A 241 1.84 -7.87 -15.19
CA THR A 241 1.28 -7.63 -13.85
C THR A 241 2.34 -7.38 -12.77
N TYR A 242 3.60 -7.71 -13.04
CA TYR A 242 4.71 -7.46 -12.12
C TYR A 242 5.21 -6.02 -12.20
N THR A 243 5.42 -5.50 -13.41
CA THR A 243 5.97 -4.16 -13.63
C THR A 243 4.95 -3.05 -13.41
N TYR A 244 3.66 -3.31 -13.67
CA TYR A 244 2.62 -2.28 -13.65
C TYR A 244 1.74 -2.25 -12.39
N ARG A 245 2.06 -3.01 -11.34
CA ARG A 245 1.17 -3.11 -10.17
C ARG A 245 0.95 -1.80 -9.41
N PRO A 246 1.96 -0.94 -9.14
CA PRO A 246 1.73 0.36 -8.49
C PRO A 246 0.85 1.29 -9.32
N ILE A 247 1.06 1.32 -10.65
CA ILE A 247 0.23 2.06 -11.62
C ILE A 247 -1.20 1.53 -11.57
N TYR A 248 -1.38 0.21 -11.48
CA TYR A 248 -2.70 -0.41 -11.41
C TYR A 248 -3.42 -0.06 -10.11
N ASP A 249 -2.82 -0.33 -8.95
CA ASP A 249 -3.39 -0.04 -7.63
C ASP A 249 -3.76 1.47 -7.50
N SER A 250 -2.97 2.34 -8.15
CA SER A 250 -3.17 3.80 -8.12
C SER A 250 -4.19 4.34 -9.13
N PHE A 251 -4.38 3.69 -10.28
CA PHE A 251 -5.10 4.27 -11.43
C PHE A 251 -6.11 3.33 -12.12
N HIS A 252 -6.42 2.17 -11.54
CA HIS A 252 -7.47 1.30 -12.06
C HIS A 252 -8.80 2.06 -12.16
N SER A 253 -9.57 1.74 -13.20
CA SER A 253 -10.89 2.33 -13.47
C SER A 253 -10.97 3.87 -13.58
N MET A 254 -9.83 4.55 -13.74
CA MET A 254 -9.75 5.99 -14.05
C MET A 254 -9.78 6.29 -15.57
N ALA A 255 -10.33 7.46 -15.90
CA ALA A 255 -10.41 8.01 -17.25
C ALA A 255 -10.09 9.53 -17.24
N VAL A 256 -9.66 10.07 -18.39
CA VAL A 256 -9.55 11.51 -18.63
C VAL A 256 -10.85 12.02 -19.27
N GLN A 257 -11.71 12.62 -18.47
CA GLN A 257 -13.12 12.87 -18.78
C GLN A 257 -13.45 14.35 -18.95
N TYR A 258 -14.46 14.66 -19.76
CA TYR A 258 -14.87 16.02 -20.14
C TYR A 258 -16.17 15.99 -20.95
N ILE A 259 -16.76 17.16 -21.22
CA ILE A 259 -17.76 17.33 -22.29
C ILE A 259 -17.12 17.95 -23.53
N SER A 260 -17.28 17.33 -24.70
CA SER A 260 -16.84 17.92 -25.98
C SER A 260 -17.77 19.06 -26.42
N GLU A 261 -17.32 19.93 -27.32
CA GLU A 261 -18.17 21.01 -27.86
C GLU A 261 -19.40 20.46 -28.60
N GLU A 262 -19.21 19.40 -29.39
CA GLU A 262 -20.30 18.66 -30.04
C GLU A 262 -21.31 18.10 -29.02
N ASN A 263 -20.83 17.42 -27.97
CA ASN A 263 -21.71 16.88 -26.94
C ASN A 263 -22.41 17.96 -26.11
N PHE A 264 -21.77 19.11 -25.88
CA PHE A 264 -22.38 20.25 -25.21
C PHE A 264 -23.52 20.86 -26.03
N LEU A 265 -23.33 20.98 -27.35
CA LEU A 265 -24.36 21.44 -28.29
C LEU A 265 -25.51 20.43 -28.43
N ARG A 266 -25.21 19.12 -28.41
CA ARG A 266 -26.20 18.05 -28.35
C ARG A 266 -27.05 18.14 -27.07
N ALA A 267 -26.40 18.17 -25.91
CA ALA A 267 -27.07 18.37 -24.62
C ALA A 267 -27.93 19.65 -24.56
N LYS A 268 -27.51 20.73 -25.25
CA LYS A 268 -28.29 21.97 -25.37
C LYS A 268 -29.52 21.81 -26.27
N THR A 269 -29.41 21.05 -27.36
CA THR A 269 -30.55 20.70 -28.23
C THR A 269 -31.55 19.82 -27.49
N ASP A 270 -31.05 18.90 -26.65
CA ASP A 270 -31.83 17.98 -25.83
C ASP A 270 -32.32 18.62 -24.50
N ALA A 271 -32.27 19.96 -24.39
CA ALA A 271 -32.74 20.79 -23.27
C ALA A 271 -32.14 20.47 -21.87
N LEU A 272 -31.02 19.75 -21.78
CA LEU A 272 -30.39 19.34 -20.52
C LEU A 272 -30.03 20.53 -19.61
N TRP A 273 -29.70 21.67 -20.20
CA TRP A 273 -29.26 22.86 -19.47
C TRP A 273 -30.40 23.75 -18.95
N ASP A 274 -31.64 23.50 -19.37
CA ASP A 274 -32.80 24.35 -19.02
C ASP A 274 -33.24 24.18 -17.56
N ALA A 275 -32.93 23.03 -16.97
CA ALA A 275 -33.06 22.75 -15.54
C ALA A 275 -31.71 22.31 -14.96
N ARG A 276 -31.35 22.82 -13.78
CA ARG A 276 -30.24 22.27 -12.98
C ARG A 276 -30.77 21.14 -12.09
N PRO A 277 -30.04 20.03 -11.92
CA PRO A 277 -30.35 19.01 -10.91
C PRO A 277 -30.50 19.60 -9.51
N GLY A 278 -31.21 18.86 -8.64
CA GLY A 278 -31.24 19.16 -7.21
C GLY A 278 -29.84 19.16 -6.60
N GLU A 279 -29.60 19.98 -5.58
CA GLU A 279 -28.28 20.08 -4.96
C GLU A 279 -27.81 18.72 -4.41
N PRO A 280 -26.60 18.25 -4.73
CA PRO A 280 -26.08 16.98 -4.24
C PRO A 280 -26.13 16.89 -2.71
N ILE A 281 -26.88 15.89 -2.23
CA ILE A 281 -26.89 15.42 -0.85
C ILE A 281 -25.72 14.45 -0.71
N VAL A 282 -24.83 14.72 0.23
CA VAL A 282 -23.68 13.86 0.51
C VAL A 282 -24.10 12.75 1.46
N SER A 283 -23.81 11.50 1.10
CA SER A 283 -24.06 10.31 1.92
C SER A 283 -23.02 10.16 3.04
N ASP A 284 -23.32 9.31 4.03
CA ASP A 284 -22.51 9.09 5.24
C ASP A 284 -21.07 8.59 4.96
N ASP A 285 -20.77 8.18 3.71
CA ASP A 285 -19.47 7.66 3.26
C ASP A 285 -18.39 8.75 3.06
N VAL A 286 -18.75 10.03 3.14
CA VAL A 286 -17.85 11.17 2.93
C VAL A 286 -17.84 12.03 4.18
N SER A 287 -16.64 12.24 4.75
CA SER A 287 -16.48 13.16 5.89
C SER A 287 -16.95 14.57 5.52
N THR A 288 -17.74 15.17 6.40
CA THR A 288 -18.14 16.59 6.33
C THR A 288 -17.27 17.51 7.19
N GLU A 289 -16.30 16.94 7.93
CA GLU A 289 -15.41 17.69 8.82
C GLU A 289 -14.12 18.09 8.09
N THR A 290 -13.45 19.12 8.62
CA THR A 290 -12.08 19.51 8.25
C THR A 290 -11.18 19.31 9.46
N ASN A 291 -9.96 18.82 9.28
CA ASN A 291 -9.01 18.65 10.37
C ASN A 291 -8.59 20.03 10.95
N PRO A 292 -9.00 20.40 12.18
CA PRO A 292 -8.74 21.73 12.72
C PRO A 292 -7.25 21.95 13.04
N GLU A 293 -6.48 20.87 13.25
CA GLU A 293 -5.04 20.94 13.51
C GLU A 293 -4.28 21.29 12.23
N VAL A 294 -4.74 20.80 11.06
CA VAL A 294 -4.24 21.23 9.74
C VAL A 294 -4.56 22.69 9.48
N VAL A 295 -5.79 23.14 9.76
CA VAL A 295 -6.15 24.57 9.60
C VAL A 295 -5.27 25.45 10.49
N ALA A 296 -5.04 25.05 11.75
CA ALA A 296 -4.16 25.78 12.68
C ALA A 296 -2.66 25.66 12.34
N TYR A 297 -2.22 24.59 11.67
CA TYR A 297 -0.85 24.43 11.17
C TYR A 297 -0.61 25.34 9.95
N VAL A 298 -1.44 25.25 8.91
CA VAL A 298 -1.33 26.09 7.71
C VAL A 298 -1.46 27.57 8.05
N THR A 299 -2.38 27.94 8.95
CA THR A 299 -2.53 29.34 9.40
C THR A 299 -1.25 29.86 10.07
N ARG A 300 -0.55 29.04 10.87
CA ARG A 300 0.72 29.45 11.51
C ARG A 300 1.82 29.69 10.48
N GLN A 301 2.00 28.78 9.54
CA GLN A 301 2.97 28.92 8.45
C GLN A 301 2.72 30.18 7.59
N CYS A 302 1.45 30.60 7.44
CA CYS A 302 1.12 31.87 6.78
C CYS A 302 1.34 33.13 7.64
N THR A 303 1.49 33.02 8.97
CA THR A 303 1.65 34.18 9.87
C THR A 303 3.07 34.41 10.39
N GLU A 304 3.97 33.43 10.25
CA GLU A 304 5.36 33.55 10.70
C GLU A 304 6.31 34.02 9.58
N ASP A 305 5.89 33.98 8.31
CA ASP A 305 6.70 34.39 7.15
C ASP A 305 5.90 35.18 6.09
N ASP A 306 5.24 36.26 6.54
CA ASP A 306 4.49 37.23 5.71
C ASP A 306 5.36 37.93 4.63
N SER A 307 6.68 37.70 4.63
CA SER A 307 7.64 38.18 3.63
C SER A 307 7.89 37.21 2.47
N LEU A 308 7.70 35.90 2.64
CA LEU A 308 8.19 34.91 1.68
C LEU A 308 7.36 34.86 0.39
N TRP A 309 6.07 35.20 0.46
CA TRP A 309 5.11 34.96 -0.62
C TRP A 309 5.10 36.05 -1.71
N ASP A 310 5.52 37.27 -1.40
CA ASP A 310 5.67 38.34 -2.40
C ASP A 310 6.90 38.12 -3.31
N ASP A 311 7.98 37.54 -2.79
CA ASP A 311 9.18 37.21 -3.58
C ASP A 311 9.07 35.88 -4.35
N LEU A 312 8.19 34.97 -3.92
CA LEU A 312 8.00 33.63 -4.54
C LEU A 312 7.39 33.66 -5.96
N GLU A 313 6.92 34.80 -6.47
CA GLU A 313 6.55 34.93 -7.89
C GLU A 313 7.77 34.90 -8.86
N ASN A 314 9.02 34.99 -8.36
CA ASN A 314 10.19 35.28 -9.22
C ASN A 314 11.44 34.37 -9.07
N ALA A 315 11.44 33.34 -8.21
CA ALA A 315 12.63 32.50 -7.94
C ALA A 315 12.62 31.13 -8.68
N SER A 316 13.80 30.58 -9.01
CA SER A 316 13.95 29.29 -9.69
C SER A 316 14.61 28.20 -8.83
N SER A 317 14.22 26.94 -9.07
CA SER A 317 14.36 25.81 -8.14
C SER A 317 15.68 25.02 -8.28
N ALA A 318 16.83 25.65 -8.06
CA ALA A 318 18.13 25.04 -8.37
C ALA A 318 18.78 24.20 -7.24
N ASP A 319 18.86 24.71 -6.00
CA ASP A 319 19.97 24.37 -5.08
C ASP A 319 19.59 23.63 -3.76
N PHE A 320 18.38 23.10 -3.61
CA PHE A 320 17.85 22.68 -2.28
C PHE A 320 18.12 21.22 -1.85
N PHE A 321 18.87 20.42 -2.61
CA PHE A 321 19.05 18.96 -2.35
C PHE A 321 20.04 18.61 -1.23
N SER A 322 19.79 19.03 0.03
CA SER A 322 20.63 18.63 1.17
C SER A 322 19.94 18.53 2.55
N LEU A 323 19.99 17.31 3.14
CA LEU A 323 19.96 16.93 4.58
C LEU A 323 18.60 16.52 5.26
N LEU A 324 18.55 15.25 5.73
CA LEU A 324 17.48 14.46 6.43
C LEU A 324 18.17 13.58 7.55
N PRO A 325 17.57 12.66 8.37
CA PRO A 325 16.16 12.24 8.70
C PRO A 325 15.89 12.38 10.26
N SER A 326 15.22 11.57 11.14
CA SER A 326 14.61 10.19 11.24
C SER A 326 13.70 10.10 12.54
N HIS A 327 12.74 9.19 12.90
CA HIS A 327 12.11 7.96 12.34
C HIS A 327 10.84 7.44 13.15
N THR A 328 9.71 7.02 12.50
CA THR A 328 8.74 5.89 12.88
C THR A 328 7.85 5.86 14.18
N PRO A 329 6.80 5.00 14.35
CA PRO A 329 5.66 4.52 13.49
C PRO A 329 4.27 4.32 14.24
N TYR A 330 3.32 3.53 13.66
CA TYR A 330 2.05 2.85 14.14
C TYR A 330 0.65 3.50 13.84
N PRO A 331 -0.51 2.78 13.68
CA PRO A 331 -0.84 1.38 13.26
C PRO A 331 -2.07 1.26 12.25
N THR A 332 -2.73 0.08 12.08
CA THR A 332 -3.68 -0.26 10.97
C THR A 332 -5.20 -0.33 11.27
N PHE A 333 -6.05 -0.39 10.22
CA PHE A 333 -7.52 -0.57 10.24
C PHE A 333 -8.03 -1.67 9.26
N ALA A 334 -9.33 -2.04 9.32
CA ALA A 334 -9.96 -3.09 8.49
C ALA A 334 -11.43 -2.79 8.10
N SER A 335 -11.92 -3.40 7.00
CA SER A 335 -13.32 -3.30 6.51
C SER A 335 -13.99 -4.69 6.37
N LYS A 336 -15.28 -4.74 6.01
CA LYS A 336 -16.11 -5.97 6.01
C LYS A 336 -16.63 -6.35 4.63
N SER A 337 -15.95 -7.27 3.97
CA SER A 337 -16.55 -8.19 2.98
C SER A 337 -17.16 -9.41 3.70
N PRO A 338 -17.98 -10.26 3.03
CA PRO A 338 -18.21 -11.61 3.52
C PRO A 338 -16.86 -12.35 3.65
N ASN A 339 -16.64 -13.03 4.78
CA ASN A 339 -15.38 -13.74 5.03
C ASN A 339 -15.03 -14.67 3.85
N PRO A 340 -13.83 -14.56 3.24
CA PRO A 340 -13.41 -15.46 2.18
C PRO A 340 -13.52 -16.94 2.59
N PRO A 341 -13.93 -17.84 1.68
CA PRO A 341 -14.23 -19.22 2.01
C PRO A 341 -13.01 -20.00 2.53
N PHE A 342 -11.80 -19.59 2.12
CA PHE A 342 -10.54 -20.20 2.54
C PHE A 342 -9.67 -19.22 3.31
N SER A 343 -8.71 -19.74 4.08
CA SER A 343 -7.72 -18.94 4.82
C SER A 343 -6.30 -19.41 4.54
N ILE A 344 -5.38 -18.45 4.56
CA ILE A 344 -3.94 -18.67 4.56
C ILE A 344 -3.45 -18.20 5.93
N ARG A 345 -2.79 -19.09 6.69
CA ARG A 345 -2.41 -18.82 8.08
C ARG A 345 -0.91 -18.59 8.19
N VAL A 346 -0.49 -17.45 8.73
CA VAL A 346 0.93 -17.09 8.91
C VAL A 346 1.29 -17.24 10.39
N TYR A 347 2.28 -18.07 10.72
CA TYR A 347 2.70 -18.24 12.11
C TYR A 347 3.27 -16.94 12.68
N GLN A 348 2.67 -16.44 13.76
CA GLN A 348 3.08 -15.24 14.49
C GLN A 348 3.04 -15.49 16.00
N ASP A 349 4.10 -16.13 16.50
CA ASP A 349 4.40 -16.34 17.91
C ASP A 349 5.94 -16.47 18.05
N GLU A 350 6.44 -16.86 19.21
CA GLU A 350 7.85 -17.03 19.53
C GLU A 350 8.62 -17.79 18.43
N GLY A 351 9.75 -17.21 18.01
CA GLY A 351 10.57 -17.69 16.89
C GLY A 351 10.41 -16.87 15.61
N ALA A 352 9.26 -16.25 15.37
CA ALA A 352 9.02 -15.49 14.15
C ALA A 352 9.72 -14.12 14.17
N SER A 353 10.37 -13.74 13.08
CA SER A 353 10.75 -12.35 12.82
C SER A 353 9.49 -11.54 12.51
N PRO A 354 9.20 -10.45 13.25
CA PRO A 354 8.09 -9.53 12.94
C PRO A 354 8.20 -8.95 11.52
N GLU A 355 9.42 -8.76 11.03
CA GLU A 355 9.72 -8.28 9.68
C GLU A 355 9.33 -9.32 8.62
N SER A 356 9.73 -10.58 8.77
CA SER A 356 9.32 -11.65 7.84
C SER A 356 7.81 -11.88 7.88
N VAL A 357 7.16 -11.82 9.06
CA VAL A 357 5.69 -11.86 9.15
C VAL A 357 5.05 -10.69 8.39
N LYS A 358 5.52 -9.44 8.58
CA LYS A 358 5.04 -8.27 7.82
C LYS A 358 5.19 -8.50 6.31
N MET A 359 6.34 -8.98 5.87
CA MET A 359 6.66 -9.20 4.46
C MET A 359 5.78 -10.30 3.83
N ILE A 360 5.51 -11.41 4.53
CA ILE A 360 4.53 -12.42 4.08
C ILE A 360 3.15 -11.77 3.93
N LEU A 361 2.64 -11.09 4.96
CA LEU A 361 1.32 -10.47 4.93
C LEU A 361 1.19 -9.45 3.78
N PHE A 362 2.20 -8.60 3.59
CA PHE A 362 2.27 -7.62 2.51
C PHE A 362 2.30 -8.28 1.12
N THR A 363 3.26 -9.16 0.86
CA THR A 363 3.42 -9.77 -0.48
C THR A 363 2.25 -10.70 -0.80
N PHE A 364 1.76 -11.52 0.14
CA PHE A 364 0.70 -12.49 -0.14
C PHE A 364 -0.67 -11.82 -0.32
N SER A 365 -0.98 -10.74 0.42
CA SER A 365 -2.23 -9.99 0.22
C SER A 365 -2.29 -9.28 -1.14
N ARG A 366 -1.13 -9.00 -1.75
CA ARG A 366 -1.02 -8.47 -3.11
C ARG A 366 -1.09 -9.57 -4.18
N CYS A 367 -0.65 -10.79 -3.88
CA CYS A 367 -0.52 -11.88 -4.87
C CYS A 367 -1.65 -12.92 -4.86
N CYS A 368 -2.39 -13.11 -3.75
CA CYS A 368 -3.48 -14.09 -3.66
C CYS A 368 -4.84 -13.45 -3.99
N ASP A 369 -5.81 -14.23 -4.47
CA ASP A 369 -7.17 -13.75 -4.73
C ASP A 369 -7.89 -13.38 -3.41
N PRO A 370 -8.23 -12.09 -3.18
CA PRO A 370 -8.79 -11.62 -1.91
C PRO A 370 -10.26 -12.06 -1.70
N SER A 371 -10.94 -12.52 -2.74
CA SER A 371 -12.29 -13.08 -2.63
C SER A 371 -12.29 -14.53 -2.13
N LEU A 372 -11.19 -15.25 -2.35
CA LEU A 372 -11.03 -16.66 -2.02
C LEU A 372 -10.26 -16.87 -0.71
N TYR A 373 -9.26 -16.03 -0.42
CA TYR A 373 -8.30 -16.27 0.66
C TYR A 373 -8.22 -15.14 1.68
N SER A 374 -8.59 -15.43 2.93
CA SER A 374 -8.30 -14.57 4.08
C SER A 374 -6.90 -14.89 4.63
N ILE A 375 -5.93 -14.01 4.37
CA ILE A 375 -4.57 -14.14 4.90
C ILE A 375 -4.53 -13.54 6.31
N THR A 376 -4.25 -14.36 7.32
CA THR A 376 -4.30 -13.95 8.74
C THR A 376 -3.17 -14.58 9.56
N PRO A 377 -2.67 -13.88 10.60
CA PRO A 377 -1.80 -14.49 11.59
C PRO A 377 -2.46 -15.65 12.36
N ILE A 378 -1.64 -16.54 12.91
CA ILE A 378 -2.02 -17.55 13.90
C ILE A 378 -0.89 -17.73 14.93
N SER A 379 -1.24 -17.87 16.22
CA SER A 379 -0.27 -18.14 17.30
C SER A 379 -0.04 -19.64 17.48
N ALA A 380 0.94 -20.03 18.32
CA ALA A 380 1.12 -21.45 18.63
C ALA A 380 -0.10 -22.04 19.36
N ALA A 381 -0.69 -21.27 20.29
CA ALA A 381 -1.94 -21.65 20.95
C ALA A 381 -3.09 -21.82 19.95
N GLY A 382 -3.22 -20.91 18.98
CA GLY A 382 -4.22 -21.05 17.91
C GLY A 382 -4.04 -22.33 17.08
N ILE A 383 -2.80 -22.76 16.83
CA ILE A 383 -2.51 -24.03 16.14
C ILE A 383 -2.87 -25.25 17.01
N ILE A 384 -2.71 -25.15 18.34
CA ILE A 384 -2.90 -26.24 19.30
C ILE A 384 -4.38 -26.42 19.68
N ASP A 385 -5.10 -25.32 19.90
CA ASP A 385 -6.40 -25.28 20.60
C ASP A 385 -7.61 -24.94 19.70
N GLU A 386 -7.44 -24.27 18.56
CA GLU A 386 -8.55 -23.81 17.68
C GLU A 386 -8.77 -24.72 16.46
N ASP A 387 -9.96 -24.74 15.84
CA ASP A 387 -10.28 -25.47 14.60
C ASP A 387 -9.74 -24.78 13.31
N TRP A 388 -8.47 -24.38 13.32
CA TRP A 388 -7.89 -23.54 12.26
C TRP A 388 -7.82 -24.23 10.88
N GLU A 389 -7.68 -25.54 10.84
CA GLU A 389 -7.50 -26.34 9.62
C GLU A 389 -8.74 -26.29 8.71
N LYS A 390 -9.93 -26.14 9.29
CA LYS A 390 -11.23 -26.39 8.65
C LYS A 390 -11.44 -25.65 7.32
N ASN A 391 -10.94 -24.41 7.24
CA ASN A 391 -10.96 -23.57 6.05
C ASN A 391 -9.53 -23.20 5.60
N CYS A 392 -8.48 -23.77 6.19
CA CYS A 392 -7.11 -23.45 5.81
C CYS A 392 -6.71 -24.15 4.51
N VAL A 393 -5.96 -23.47 3.64
CA VAL A 393 -5.38 -24.07 2.42
C VAL A 393 -3.86 -24.03 2.40
N LEU A 394 -3.26 -23.14 3.19
CA LEU A 394 -1.82 -22.95 3.29
C LEU A 394 -1.47 -22.41 4.67
N ILE A 395 -0.55 -23.08 5.37
CA ILE A 395 0.13 -22.54 6.55
C ILE A 395 1.55 -22.10 6.17
N VAL A 396 1.93 -20.89 6.59
CA VAL A 396 3.21 -20.26 6.26
C VAL A 396 4.02 -20.03 7.53
N PHE A 397 5.25 -20.55 7.57
CA PHE A 397 6.20 -20.32 8.66
C PHE A 397 7.29 -19.32 8.23
N PRO A 398 7.45 -18.19 8.94
CA PRO A 398 8.37 -17.12 8.57
C PRO A 398 9.84 -17.42 8.89
N GLY A 399 10.71 -16.51 8.45
CA GLY A 399 12.07 -16.39 8.96
C GLY A 399 12.13 -16.00 10.43
N GLY A 400 13.30 -16.17 11.05
CA GLY A 400 13.51 -15.99 12.48
C GLY A 400 14.38 -17.10 13.07
N ALA A 401 13.87 -17.86 14.05
CA ALA A 401 14.56 -19.00 14.66
C ALA A 401 13.62 -20.21 14.84
N ALA A 402 14.06 -21.40 14.41
CA ALA A 402 13.25 -22.61 14.40
C ALA A 402 13.14 -23.34 15.77
N ASN A 403 14.13 -23.18 16.66
CA ASN A 403 14.09 -23.80 17.99
C ASN A 403 12.90 -23.33 18.85
N PRO A 404 12.52 -22.04 18.88
CA PRO A 404 11.26 -21.61 19.49
C PRO A 404 10.01 -22.24 18.88
N TYR A 405 9.92 -22.40 17.55
CA TYR A 405 8.80 -23.12 16.91
C TYR A 405 8.71 -24.55 17.46
N HIS A 406 9.85 -25.24 17.59
CA HIS A 406 9.91 -26.55 18.24
C HIS A 406 9.36 -26.48 19.68
N ARG A 407 9.91 -25.62 20.56
CA ARG A 407 9.43 -25.50 21.95
C ARG A 407 7.93 -25.24 22.07
N LYS A 408 7.36 -24.47 21.14
CA LYS A 408 5.95 -24.06 21.12
C LYS A 408 4.98 -25.10 20.56
N LEU A 409 5.39 -25.94 19.61
CA LEU A 409 4.48 -26.80 18.84
C LEU A 409 4.75 -28.31 18.99
N SER A 410 5.90 -28.67 19.58
CA SER A 410 6.42 -30.04 19.60
C SER A 410 5.71 -30.99 20.57
N GLU A 411 5.51 -32.23 20.13
CA GLU A 411 5.01 -33.34 20.96
C GLU A 411 6.04 -33.70 22.05
N LEU A 412 7.34 -33.68 21.72
CA LEU A 412 8.43 -33.81 22.68
C LEU A 412 8.48 -32.65 23.71
N CYS A 413 7.78 -31.54 23.46
CA CYS A 413 7.59 -30.44 24.41
C CYS A 413 6.19 -30.43 25.06
N GLY A 414 5.37 -31.45 24.84
CA GLY A 414 4.03 -31.61 25.45
C GLY A 414 2.88 -30.91 24.70
N ASN A 415 3.09 -30.47 23.46
CA ASN A 415 2.09 -29.77 22.64
C ASN A 415 1.58 -30.66 21.49
N SER A 416 0.46 -30.30 20.87
CA SER A 416 -0.13 -31.05 19.73
C SER A 416 0.14 -30.41 18.36
N GLY A 417 0.79 -29.24 18.31
CA GLY A 417 0.85 -28.40 17.12
C GLY A 417 1.47 -29.07 15.90
N ASN A 418 2.58 -29.79 16.07
CA ASN A 418 3.22 -30.52 14.97
C ASN A 418 2.38 -31.69 14.46
N ALA A 419 1.68 -32.44 15.32
CA ALA A 419 0.74 -33.46 14.90
C ALA A 419 -0.35 -32.87 13.98
N ARG A 420 -0.93 -31.74 14.40
CA ARG A 420 -1.98 -31.01 13.66
C ARG A 420 -1.48 -30.48 12.33
N ILE A 421 -0.31 -29.83 12.28
CA ILE A 421 0.31 -29.34 11.04
C ILE A 421 0.60 -30.50 10.06
N LYS A 422 1.13 -31.63 10.54
CA LYS A 422 1.40 -32.80 9.68
C LYS A 422 0.13 -33.43 9.14
N GLU A 423 -0.93 -33.52 9.94
CA GLU A 423 -2.22 -34.09 9.51
C GLU A 423 -2.99 -33.15 8.56
N PHE A 424 -2.89 -31.84 8.78
CA PHE A 424 -3.39 -30.80 7.86
C PHE A 424 -2.79 -30.97 6.46
N VAL A 425 -1.46 -31.03 6.35
CA VAL A 425 -0.76 -31.21 5.06
C VAL A 425 -1.10 -32.58 4.47
N ARG A 426 -1.06 -33.64 5.27
CA ARG A 426 -1.40 -35.02 4.82
C ARG A 426 -2.77 -35.09 4.16
N ASN A 427 -3.75 -34.32 4.64
CA ASN A 427 -5.11 -34.31 4.11
C ASN A 427 -5.35 -33.40 2.91
N GLY A 428 -4.40 -32.55 2.53
CA GLY A 428 -4.48 -31.72 1.32
C GLY A 428 -4.24 -30.22 1.53
N GLY A 429 -4.03 -29.78 2.78
CA GLY A 429 -3.48 -28.46 3.07
C GLY A 429 -2.04 -28.36 2.59
N ASN A 430 -1.50 -27.14 2.49
CA ASN A 430 -0.13 -26.92 2.03
C ASN A 430 0.73 -26.24 3.11
N TYR A 431 2.05 -26.40 3.04
CA TYR A 431 3.02 -25.73 3.92
C TYR A 431 4.02 -24.93 3.10
N LEU A 432 4.32 -23.71 3.54
CA LEU A 432 5.41 -22.90 3.00
C LEU A 432 6.32 -22.42 4.14
N GLY A 433 7.60 -22.76 4.09
CA GLY A 433 8.60 -22.31 5.06
C GLY A 433 9.61 -21.36 4.45
N PHE A 434 9.80 -20.17 5.05
CA PHE A 434 10.88 -19.24 4.69
C PHE A 434 11.99 -19.27 5.74
N CYS A 435 13.25 -19.47 5.34
CA CYS A 435 14.44 -19.48 6.20
C CYS A 435 14.28 -20.37 7.45
N ALA A 436 13.91 -19.82 8.62
CA ALA A 436 13.60 -20.59 9.83
C ALA A 436 12.44 -21.58 9.62
N GLY A 437 11.38 -21.20 8.91
CA GLY A 437 10.31 -22.11 8.51
C GLY A 437 10.78 -23.21 7.54
N ALA A 438 11.80 -22.94 6.74
CA ALA A 438 12.41 -23.93 5.84
C ALA A 438 13.28 -24.94 6.61
N TYR A 439 14.11 -24.47 7.55
CA TYR A 439 14.80 -25.33 8.52
C TYR A 439 13.81 -26.22 9.29
N TYR A 440 12.70 -25.64 9.76
CA TYR A 440 11.71 -26.34 10.58
C TYR A 440 10.96 -27.46 9.84
N GLY A 441 10.78 -27.34 8.52
CA GLY A 441 10.17 -28.37 7.67
C GLY A 441 11.11 -29.52 7.27
N CYS A 442 12.42 -29.42 7.52
CA CYS A 442 13.38 -30.49 7.27
C CYS A 442 13.30 -31.60 8.33
N HIS A 443 13.79 -32.81 8.02
CA HIS A 443 13.94 -33.87 9.02
C HIS A 443 15.01 -33.51 10.06
N SER A 444 16.14 -32.95 9.61
CA SER A 444 17.20 -32.45 10.49
C SER A 444 17.83 -31.16 9.98
N ILE A 445 18.59 -30.50 10.85
CA ILE A 445 19.29 -29.25 10.52
C ILE A 445 20.74 -29.25 10.98
N GLU A 446 21.57 -28.52 10.26
CA GLU A 446 22.95 -28.20 10.64
C GLU A 446 23.20 -26.70 10.44
N PHE A 447 22.91 -25.89 11.47
CA PHE A 447 23.10 -24.44 11.47
C PHE A 447 24.39 -24.05 12.23
N ASP A 448 25.24 -23.21 11.62
CA ASP A 448 26.51 -22.67 12.17
C ASP A 448 27.34 -23.71 12.94
N LYS A 449 27.46 -24.89 12.33
CA LYS A 449 28.10 -26.07 12.94
C LYS A 449 29.59 -25.84 13.22
N ALA A 450 30.05 -26.37 14.35
CA ALA A 450 31.37 -26.15 14.95
C ALA A 450 31.72 -24.67 15.21
N ARG A 451 30.71 -23.82 15.43
CA ARG A 451 30.86 -22.37 15.68
C ARG A 451 29.90 -21.90 16.78
N SER A 452 29.90 -20.59 17.06
CA SER A 452 29.25 -19.97 18.21
C SER A 452 27.72 -20.00 18.21
N LEU A 453 27.07 -20.23 17.06
CA LEU A 453 25.62 -20.28 16.94
C LEU A 453 25.10 -21.69 16.61
N GLU A 454 25.89 -22.74 16.89
CA GLU A 454 25.58 -24.12 16.50
C GLU A 454 24.17 -24.57 16.92
N VAL A 455 23.38 -25.01 15.94
CA VAL A 455 22.17 -25.81 16.16
C VAL A 455 22.20 -27.02 15.24
N VAL A 456 22.41 -28.20 15.83
CA VAL A 456 22.31 -29.50 15.15
C VAL A 456 21.23 -30.32 15.87
N CYS A 457 20.09 -30.52 15.24
CA CYS A 457 18.96 -31.26 15.81
C CYS A 457 18.03 -31.82 14.71
N ASN A 458 17.07 -32.64 15.14
CA ASN A 458 16.00 -33.17 14.29
C ASN A 458 14.68 -32.47 14.63
N TYR A 459 13.81 -32.28 13.64
CA TYR A 459 12.47 -31.72 13.85
C TYR A 459 11.37 -32.72 13.48
N GLU A 460 10.27 -32.67 14.23
CA GLU A 460 9.16 -33.62 14.11
C GLU A 460 8.40 -33.49 12.79
N LEU A 461 8.36 -32.30 12.17
CA LEU A 461 7.67 -32.09 10.89
C LEU A 461 8.23 -33.02 9.81
N GLY A 462 9.53 -32.93 9.52
CA GLY A 462 10.23 -33.87 8.65
C GLY A 462 9.56 -34.06 7.28
N PHE A 463 9.11 -32.97 6.67
CA PHE A 463 8.46 -32.99 5.35
C PHE A 463 9.46 -33.21 4.21
N PHE A 464 10.65 -32.62 4.33
CA PHE A 464 11.79 -32.94 3.47
C PHE A 464 12.65 -34.02 4.13
N ASP A 465 12.74 -35.18 3.49
CA ASP A 465 13.63 -36.27 3.89
C ASP A 465 15.07 -35.93 3.50
N GLY A 466 15.75 -35.28 4.44
CA GLY A 466 17.03 -34.65 4.26
C GLY A 466 17.24 -33.55 5.29
N LYS A 467 18.26 -32.72 5.07
CA LYS A 467 18.68 -31.69 6.00
C LYS A 467 18.79 -30.30 5.39
N GLY A 468 18.38 -29.30 6.17
CA GLY A 468 18.67 -27.89 5.93
C GLY A 468 20.00 -27.53 6.57
N VAL A 469 21.02 -27.27 5.75
CA VAL A 469 22.37 -26.93 6.22
C VAL A 469 22.61 -25.43 6.01
N GLY A 470 23.22 -24.73 6.97
CA GLY A 470 23.53 -23.33 6.77
C GLY A 470 24.25 -22.64 7.93
N PRO A 471 24.30 -21.29 7.94
CA PRO A 471 23.75 -20.41 6.92
C PRO A 471 24.42 -20.63 5.55
N ALA A 472 23.65 -20.58 4.45
CA ALA A 472 24.19 -20.83 3.10
C ALA A 472 25.08 -19.69 2.56
N MET A 473 25.02 -18.52 3.20
CA MET A 473 25.97 -17.41 3.01
C MET A 473 26.73 -17.16 4.32
N GLU A 474 27.95 -16.65 4.23
CA GLU A 474 28.82 -16.41 5.39
C GLU A 474 28.42 -15.18 6.23
N GLY A 475 29.14 -14.95 7.33
CA GLY A 475 29.07 -13.69 8.10
C GLY A 475 27.75 -13.41 8.84
N PHE A 476 26.83 -14.37 8.92
CA PHE A 476 25.55 -14.25 9.62
C PHE A 476 25.71 -13.84 11.09
N ASP A 477 24.85 -12.92 11.53
CA ASP A 477 24.78 -12.43 12.90
C ASP A 477 23.32 -12.15 13.28
N TYR A 478 22.85 -12.62 14.44
CA TYR A 478 21.45 -12.42 14.85
C TYR A 478 21.12 -10.96 15.21
N MET A 479 22.09 -10.18 15.69
CA MET A 479 21.88 -8.89 16.36
C MET A 479 22.11 -7.67 15.46
N SER A 480 22.60 -7.86 14.24
CA SER A 480 22.99 -6.80 13.32
C SER A 480 22.62 -7.09 11.86
N ALA A 481 22.96 -6.17 10.95
CA ALA A 481 22.79 -6.35 9.51
C ALA A 481 23.75 -7.38 8.87
N ARG A 482 24.74 -7.90 9.60
CA ARG A 482 25.80 -8.75 9.05
C ARG A 482 25.27 -10.11 8.55
N GLY A 483 25.82 -10.56 7.43
CA GLY A 483 25.36 -11.74 6.70
C GLY A 483 24.00 -11.58 6.02
N SER A 484 23.54 -10.34 5.83
CA SER A 484 22.48 -10.02 4.88
C SER A 484 23.06 -9.87 3.47
N TYR A 485 22.36 -10.34 2.45
CA TYR A 485 22.81 -10.31 1.05
C TYR A 485 21.66 -10.02 0.08
N ALA A 486 21.99 -9.45 -1.07
CA ALA A 486 21.17 -9.51 -2.28
C ALA A 486 21.52 -10.81 -3.02
N SER A 487 20.81 -11.89 -2.69
CA SER A 487 21.17 -13.24 -3.14
C SER A 487 20.60 -13.54 -4.52
N ARG A 488 21.46 -13.95 -5.45
CA ARG A 488 21.11 -14.40 -6.80
C ARG A 488 20.76 -15.88 -6.80
N PHE A 489 19.67 -16.22 -7.48
CA PHE A 489 19.19 -17.59 -7.64
C PHE A 489 18.70 -17.83 -9.07
N GLU A 490 18.78 -19.07 -9.54
CA GLU A 490 18.14 -19.50 -10.77
C GLU A 490 16.90 -20.35 -10.49
N PHE A 491 15.89 -20.23 -11.34
CA PHE A 491 14.72 -21.12 -11.39
C PHE A 491 14.33 -21.40 -12.84
N ALA A 492 13.45 -22.38 -13.05
CA ALA A 492 12.96 -22.75 -14.37
C ALA A 492 11.43 -22.76 -14.42
N GLU A 493 10.87 -22.30 -15.54
CA GLU A 493 9.45 -22.32 -15.84
C GLU A 493 9.26 -22.97 -17.22
N GLY A 494 8.64 -24.15 -17.26
CA GLY A 494 8.63 -24.99 -18.46
C GLY A 494 10.04 -25.36 -18.92
N THR A 495 10.47 -24.81 -20.05
CA THR A 495 11.82 -24.99 -20.62
C THR A 495 12.73 -23.76 -20.46
N GLU A 496 12.20 -22.64 -19.97
CA GLU A 496 12.96 -21.38 -19.83
C GLU A 496 13.62 -21.30 -18.45
N ARG A 497 14.76 -20.60 -18.35
CA ARG A 497 15.45 -20.31 -17.08
C ARG A 497 15.49 -18.83 -16.80
N PHE A 498 15.34 -18.48 -15.53
CA PHE A 498 15.31 -17.11 -15.03
C PHE A 498 16.29 -16.94 -13.87
N GLU A 499 16.93 -15.77 -13.81
CA GLU A 499 17.76 -15.37 -12.68
C GLU A 499 17.03 -14.30 -11.86
N GLY A 500 16.72 -14.61 -10.61
CA GLY A 500 16.16 -13.66 -9.64
C GLY A 500 17.23 -13.11 -8.70
N VAL A 501 16.93 -11.98 -8.07
CA VAL A 501 17.67 -11.46 -6.92
C VAL A 501 16.68 -11.21 -5.79
N THR A 502 17.04 -11.57 -4.56
CA THR A 502 16.13 -11.40 -3.42
C THR A 502 16.89 -11.31 -2.10
N PHE A 503 16.21 -10.82 -1.06
CA PHE A 503 16.82 -10.71 0.26
C PHE A 503 17.25 -12.09 0.78
N PHE A 504 18.36 -12.14 1.50
CA PHE A 504 18.81 -13.35 2.16
C PHE A 504 19.50 -13.01 3.46
N LYS A 505 19.10 -13.68 4.54
CA LYS A 505 19.83 -13.69 5.81
C LYS A 505 19.64 -15.03 6.52
N GLY A 506 20.69 -15.87 6.52
CA GLY A 506 20.76 -17.08 7.35
C GLY A 506 20.09 -18.36 6.83
N GLY A 507 19.41 -18.33 5.68
CA GLY A 507 18.67 -19.49 5.15
C GLY A 507 19.53 -20.74 4.86
N PRO A 508 18.90 -21.94 4.74
CA PRO A 508 19.60 -23.17 4.43
C PRO A 508 20.08 -23.28 2.97
N TYR A 509 20.82 -24.34 2.68
CA TYR A 509 20.72 -25.07 1.42
C TYR A 509 20.32 -26.52 1.74
N PHE A 510 19.64 -27.18 0.81
CA PHE A 510 19.04 -28.49 1.08
C PHE A 510 19.92 -29.64 0.60
N ILE A 511 20.21 -30.59 1.50
CA ILE A 511 20.87 -31.86 1.17
C ILE A 511 19.89 -32.98 1.45
N ALA A 512 19.42 -33.64 0.40
CA ALA A 512 18.47 -34.75 0.48
C ALA A 512 19.15 -36.05 0.95
N ASN A 513 18.38 -36.93 1.59
CA ASN A 513 18.81 -38.31 1.86
C ASN A 513 18.75 -39.16 0.57
N GLU A 514 19.49 -40.28 0.54
CA GLU A 514 19.48 -41.19 -0.61
C GLU A 514 18.10 -41.83 -0.79
N GLY A 515 17.52 -41.70 -2.00
CA GLY A 515 16.16 -42.15 -2.30
C GLY A 515 15.03 -41.15 -1.97
N SER A 516 15.35 -40.00 -1.37
CA SER A 516 14.39 -38.94 -1.05
C SER A 516 13.71 -38.35 -2.31
N CYS A 517 12.40 -38.18 -2.27
CA CYS A 517 11.59 -37.70 -3.39
C CYS A 517 11.20 -36.23 -3.22
N TYR A 518 11.88 -35.35 -3.97
CA TYR A 518 11.65 -33.90 -3.95
C TYR A 518 11.90 -33.30 -5.36
N LYS A 519 11.46 -32.05 -5.57
CA LYS A 519 11.75 -31.26 -6.77
C LYS A 519 12.47 -29.98 -6.35
N THR A 520 13.61 -29.66 -6.97
CA THR A 520 14.23 -28.34 -6.85
C THR A 520 13.41 -27.31 -7.62
N LEU A 521 12.98 -26.23 -6.95
CA LEU A 521 12.33 -25.09 -7.58
C LEU A 521 13.32 -23.98 -7.92
N ALA A 522 14.31 -23.76 -7.04
CA ALA A 522 15.40 -22.81 -7.28
C ALA A 522 16.74 -23.29 -6.68
N SER A 523 17.83 -22.82 -7.26
CA SER A 523 19.21 -23.07 -6.83
C SER A 523 20.01 -21.77 -6.70
N PHE A 524 20.98 -21.72 -5.78
CA PHE A 524 21.88 -20.57 -5.62
C PHE A 524 22.82 -20.42 -6.83
N LEU A 525 22.93 -19.21 -7.37
CA LEU A 525 23.93 -18.89 -8.40
C LEU A 525 25.31 -18.60 -7.75
N PRO A 526 26.42 -18.75 -8.50
CA PRO A 526 27.75 -18.33 -8.03
C PRO A 526 27.77 -16.84 -7.65
N GLN A 527 28.13 -16.53 -6.40
CA GLN A 527 28.08 -15.16 -5.86
C GLN A 527 29.04 -14.97 -4.67
N PRO A 528 29.48 -13.72 -4.37
CA PRO A 528 30.34 -13.43 -3.21
C PRO A 528 29.66 -13.81 -1.89
N GLY A 529 30.42 -14.42 -0.98
CA GLY A 529 29.94 -14.84 0.33
C GLY A 529 29.10 -16.13 0.36
N LEU A 530 28.92 -16.83 -0.77
CA LEU A 530 28.28 -18.14 -0.80
C LEU A 530 29.15 -19.18 -0.09
N ALA A 531 28.62 -19.78 0.99
CA ALA A 531 29.31 -20.76 1.82
C ALA A 531 28.98 -22.20 1.43
N CYS A 532 27.88 -22.43 0.69
CA CYS A 532 27.53 -23.73 0.11
C CYS A 532 28.14 -23.91 -1.30
N PRO A 533 28.16 -25.13 -1.85
CA PRO A 533 28.47 -25.34 -3.27
C PRO A 533 27.54 -24.51 -4.18
N ALA A 534 28.06 -24.00 -5.28
CA ALA A 534 27.23 -23.34 -6.31
C ALA A 534 26.18 -24.31 -6.88
N HIS A 535 25.04 -23.77 -7.30
CA HIS A 535 23.86 -24.50 -7.77
C HIS A 535 23.21 -25.44 -6.73
N SER A 536 23.61 -25.37 -5.44
CA SER A 536 22.89 -26.05 -4.36
C SER A 536 21.43 -25.59 -4.29
N PRO A 537 20.46 -26.50 -4.04
CA PRO A 537 19.05 -26.14 -3.93
C PRO A 537 18.81 -25.10 -2.82
N CYS A 538 18.15 -24.00 -3.19
CA CYS A 538 17.74 -22.92 -2.29
C CYS A 538 16.21 -22.81 -2.13
N CYS A 539 15.43 -23.50 -2.98
CA CYS A 539 14.02 -23.75 -2.76
C CYS A 539 13.65 -25.16 -3.25
N VAL A 540 12.97 -25.94 -2.42
CA VAL A 540 12.57 -27.34 -2.72
C VAL A 540 11.09 -27.58 -2.46
N GLU A 541 10.48 -28.43 -3.27
CA GLU A 541 9.11 -28.92 -3.20
C GLU A 541 9.09 -30.40 -2.80
N CYS A 542 8.22 -30.77 -1.88
CA CYS A 542 7.98 -32.14 -1.40
C CYS A 542 6.47 -32.41 -1.33
N ALA A 543 6.02 -33.56 -1.86
CA ALA A 543 4.64 -34.00 -1.67
C ALA A 543 4.51 -34.74 -0.33
N PHE A 544 3.50 -34.40 0.49
CA PHE A 544 3.28 -35.05 1.78
C PHE A 544 1.81 -35.44 1.96
N GLY A 545 1.50 -36.72 1.76
CA GLY A 545 0.12 -37.20 1.65
C GLY A 545 -0.55 -36.63 0.40
N LYS A 546 -1.59 -35.81 0.57
CA LYS A 546 -2.31 -35.11 -0.52
C LYS A 546 -1.83 -33.67 -0.74
N GLY A 547 -1.17 -33.08 0.25
CA GLY A 547 -0.72 -31.70 0.27
C GLY A 547 0.67 -31.49 -0.32
N MET A 548 1.00 -30.22 -0.59
CA MET A 548 2.32 -29.80 -1.05
C MET A 548 3.08 -29.04 0.04
N VAL A 549 4.39 -29.27 0.12
CA VAL A 549 5.30 -28.57 1.01
C VAL A 549 6.37 -27.88 0.18
N ILE A 550 6.56 -26.58 0.39
CA ILE A 550 7.67 -25.81 -0.17
C ILE A 550 8.54 -25.27 0.96
N LEU A 551 9.85 -25.48 0.85
CA LEU A 551 10.85 -24.95 1.78
C LEU A 551 11.78 -24.01 0.99
N SER A 552 11.75 -22.72 1.31
CA SER A 552 12.55 -21.67 0.66
C SER A 552 13.58 -21.09 1.63
N ALA A 553 14.86 -21.17 1.26
CA ALA A 553 15.93 -20.50 1.97
C ALA A 553 16.06 -19.02 1.63
N ILE A 554 15.65 -18.66 0.41
CA ILE A 554 15.65 -17.30 -0.11
C ILE A 554 14.37 -16.58 0.32
N HIS A 555 14.51 -15.31 0.72
CA HIS A 555 13.39 -14.51 1.21
C HIS A 555 12.70 -13.78 0.05
N VAL A 556 11.96 -14.50 -0.79
CA VAL A 556 11.21 -13.89 -1.90
C VAL A 556 9.96 -13.13 -1.45
N GLU A 557 9.51 -13.34 -0.20
CA GLU A 557 8.46 -12.55 0.43
C GLU A 557 8.90 -11.12 0.75
N TYR A 558 10.20 -10.86 0.89
CA TYR A 558 10.73 -9.53 1.22
C TYR A 558 10.67 -8.61 0.02
N ASP A 559 9.90 -7.53 0.16
CA ASP A 559 9.84 -6.49 -0.85
C ASP A 559 11.01 -5.48 -0.70
N PRO A 560 11.78 -5.19 -1.76
CA PRO A 560 12.92 -4.27 -1.71
C PRO A 560 12.56 -2.80 -1.40
N TRP A 561 11.29 -2.40 -1.50
CA TRP A 561 10.83 -1.06 -1.16
C TRP A 561 10.39 -0.99 0.32
N GLU A 562 9.85 -2.08 0.87
CA GLU A 562 9.53 -2.22 2.30
C GLU A 562 10.75 -2.47 3.21
N LEU A 563 11.93 -2.73 2.62
CA LEU A 563 13.20 -2.83 3.34
C LEU A 563 13.72 -1.44 3.74
N LYS A 564 13.84 -1.23 5.06
CA LYS A 564 14.41 0.00 5.63
C LYS A 564 15.85 0.23 5.14
N LEU A 565 16.07 1.37 4.50
CA LEU A 565 17.39 1.91 4.20
C LEU A 565 18.10 2.34 5.50
N GLY A 566 19.42 2.20 5.56
CA GLY A 566 20.21 2.54 6.74
C GLY A 566 21.43 1.64 6.97
N GLY A 567 22.61 2.25 6.95
CA GLY A 567 23.87 1.59 7.27
C GLY A 567 24.40 0.71 6.13
N SER A 568 25.03 -0.43 6.44
CA SER A 568 25.64 -1.29 5.42
C SER A 568 24.63 -2.09 4.56
N ILE A 569 23.38 -1.65 4.51
CA ILE A 569 22.27 -2.28 3.80
C ILE A 569 22.02 -1.61 2.44
N ASP A 570 22.42 -0.35 2.25
CA ASP A 570 22.00 0.45 1.09
C ASP A 570 22.48 -0.13 -0.25
N GLY A 571 23.70 -0.69 -0.29
CA GLY A 571 24.20 -1.45 -1.45
C GLY A 571 23.47 -2.78 -1.71
N ILE A 572 22.96 -3.43 -0.66
CA ILE A 572 22.10 -4.62 -0.77
C ILE A 572 20.75 -4.21 -1.36
N VAL A 573 20.09 -3.20 -0.80
CA VAL A 573 18.77 -2.73 -1.28
C VAL A 573 18.87 -2.19 -2.71
N THR A 574 19.96 -1.52 -3.08
CA THR A 574 20.22 -1.10 -4.47
C THR A 574 20.26 -2.30 -5.42
N ALA A 575 20.98 -3.37 -5.05
CA ALA A 575 21.03 -4.61 -5.84
C ALA A 575 19.70 -5.38 -5.83
N LEU A 576 18.89 -5.27 -4.77
CA LEU A 576 17.55 -5.85 -4.69
C LEU A 576 16.50 -5.12 -5.53
N ARG A 577 16.69 -3.81 -5.77
CA ARG A 577 15.83 -2.99 -6.63
C ARG A 577 16.19 -3.08 -8.12
N GLU A 578 17.14 -3.92 -8.50
CA GLU A 578 17.46 -4.22 -9.91
C GLU A 578 16.23 -4.79 -10.63
N THR A 579 15.75 -4.09 -11.65
CA THR A 579 14.42 -4.28 -12.26
C THR A 579 14.18 -5.72 -12.73
N LYS A 580 15.16 -6.35 -13.39
CA LYS A 580 15.04 -7.70 -13.93
C LYS A 580 15.07 -8.75 -12.81
N GLY A 581 16.00 -8.63 -11.88
CA GLY A 581 16.13 -9.51 -10.72
C GLY A 581 14.91 -9.48 -9.81
N ASN A 582 14.33 -8.29 -9.55
CA ASN A 582 13.10 -8.15 -8.77
C ASN A 582 11.84 -8.60 -9.54
N HIS A 583 11.75 -8.35 -10.85
CA HIS A 583 10.69 -8.94 -11.68
C HIS A 583 10.73 -10.47 -11.58
N ASN A 584 11.92 -11.07 -11.69
CA ASN A 584 12.10 -12.51 -11.55
C ASN A 584 11.86 -13.02 -10.11
N ARG A 585 12.10 -12.22 -9.06
CA ARG A 585 11.63 -12.52 -7.69
C ARG A 585 10.12 -12.69 -7.66
N MET A 586 9.36 -11.71 -8.17
CA MET A 586 7.90 -11.75 -8.13
C MET A 586 7.31 -12.85 -9.03
N ARG A 587 7.93 -13.11 -10.19
CA ARG A 587 7.61 -14.25 -11.04
C ARG A 587 7.81 -15.58 -10.32
N PHE A 588 8.88 -15.71 -9.50
CA PHE A 588 9.07 -16.88 -8.65
C PHE A 588 8.03 -16.98 -7.53
N VAL A 589 7.62 -15.86 -6.89
CA VAL A 589 6.52 -15.87 -5.89
C VAL A 589 5.24 -16.43 -6.50
N HIS A 590 4.88 -16.03 -7.71
CA HIS A 590 3.69 -16.55 -8.41
C HIS A 590 3.84 -18.05 -8.76
N LEU A 591 5.03 -18.51 -9.17
CA LEU A 591 5.33 -19.93 -9.37
C LEU A 591 5.14 -20.74 -8.08
N LEU A 592 5.57 -20.22 -6.91
CA LEU A 592 5.31 -20.86 -5.62
C LEU A 592 3.80 -20.97 -5.33
N LEU A 593 3.02 -19.91 -5.60
CA LEU A 593 1.57 -19.93 -5.40
C LEU A 593 0.85 -20.94 -6.31
N GLU A 594 1.24 -21.03 -7.58
CA GLU A 594 0.70 -22.02 -8.53
C GLU A 594 0.97 -23.45 -8.05
N HIS A 595 2.22 -23.74 -7.65
CA HIS A 595 2.63 -25.03 -7.10
C HIS A 595 1.86 -25.39 -5.81
N LEU A 596 1.63 -24.43 -4.93
CA LEU A 596 0.79 -24.56 -3.73
C LEU A 596 -0.72 -24.56 -4.03
N ARG A 597 -1.12 -24.48 -5.32
CA ARG A 597 -2.51 -24.48 -5.81
C ARG A 597 -3.34 -23.30 -5.29
N ILE A 598 -2.69 -22.21 -4.91
CA ILE A 598 -3.31 -20.96 -4.47
C ILE A 598 -3.61 -20.11 -5.69
N ARG A 599 -4.87 -19.67 -5.84
CA ARG A 599 -5.25 -18.80 -6.96
C ARG A 599 -4.77 -17.37 -6.72
N MET A 600 -4.09 -16.82 -7.72
CA MET A 600 -3.88 -15.39 -7.89
C MET A 600 -5.20 -14.73 -8.34
N PRO A 601 -5.41 -13.42 -8.14
CA PRO A 601 -6.66 -12.73 -8.50
C PRO A 601 -7.08 -12.99 -9.94
N SER A 602 -8.36 -13.29 -10.17
CA SER A 602 -8.92 -13.21 -11.52
C SER A 602 -8.86 -11.75 -12.02
N ARG A 603 -8.84 -11.56 -13.35
CA ARG A 603 -8.83 -10.20 -13.95
C ARG A 603 -10.04 -9.36 -13.54
N GLU A 604 -11.15 -10.01 -13.19
CA GLU A 604 -12.40 -9.37 -12.78
C GLU A 604 -12.31 -8.78 -11.37
N TYR A 605 -11.49 -9.35 -10.48
CA TYR A 605 -11.27 -8.82 -9.11
C TYR A 605 -10.31 -7.62 -9.03
N LEU A 606 -9.97 -7.04 -10.17
CA LEU A 606 -9.11 -5.87 -10.30
C LEU A 606 -9.86 -4.64 -10.88
N HIS A 607 -11.08 -4.81 -11.40
CA HIS A 607 -11.85 -3.74 -12.05
C HIS A 607 -12.54 -2.79 -11.06
#